data_AF-A0A8T0W854-F1
#
_entry.id   AF-A0A8T0W854-F1
#
_cell.length_a   1.000
_cell.length_b   1.000
_cell.length_c   1.000
_cell.angle_alpha   90.00
_cell.angle_beta   90.00
_cell.angle_gamma   90.00
#
_symmetry.space_group_name_H-M   'P 1'
#
loop_
_entity.id
_entity.type
_entity.pdbx_description
1 polymer ?
#
loop_
_entity_poly.entity_id
_entity_poly.type
_entity_poly.pdbx_seq_one_letter_code
_entity_poly.pdbx_strand_id
1 'polypeptide(L)'
;MFQLCIPSWVAFADDGAVLVGEDARNHAAVNPQAAISGFKRLLGKRLTRVFEREFAERVKENLPYKIDVDKDVWPHIQVTTSDGAVRLLGVEKLTAMVVAKLKETAEAYLGHRVEAAILTLPQAFSDYASRDAAFFAGRLAGLEAMRVLSEPAAAANAYAVDEHLREEGNVVVLHVGGGTAEASVLTLVDGAYEALGLEYDPFFGGQDLDRRIVDHFVGLVRNKHGKDISNDGAAMDKLRTACERAKKTLSHQDDARVTVESLVDGVDLAEPLTRAEFEELNHDLFLKVVELVDKAVSQARDYYMDSDELVIDEVVL
;
A
#
# COMPACT_ATOMS: atom_id res chain seq x y z
N MET A 1 -0.32 -13.88 -19.26
CA MET A 1 -1.01 -12.60 -18.99
C MET A 1 0.03 -11.70 -18.34
N PHE A 2 0.33 -10.54 -18.92
CA PHE A 2 1.32 -9.63 -18.34
C PHE A 2 0.72 -9.06 -17.05
N GLN A 3 1.35 -9.32 -15.90
CA GLN A 3 0.85 -8.81 -14.64
C GLN A 3 1.38 -7.38 -14.48
N LEU A 4 0.50 -6.39 -14.64
CA LEU A 4 0.88 -4.96 -14.60
C LEU A 4 1.33 -4.50 -13.19
N CYS A 5 0.91 -5.22 -12.14
CA CYS A 5 1.24 -4.91 -10.75
C CYS A 5 1.66 -6.18 -10.00
N ILE A 6 2.80 -6.13 -9.30
CA ILE A 6 3.21 -7.19 -8.38
C ILE A 6 2.93 -6.77 -6.92
N PRO A 7 2.65 -7.71 -6.01
CA PRO A 7 2.61 -7.40 -4.59
C PRO A 7 3.96 -6.88 -4.09
N SER A 8 3.96 -5.84 -3.25
CA SER A 8 5.18 -5.36 -2.57
C SER A 8 5.54 -6.27 -1.39
N TRP A 9 5.88 -7.51 -1.72
CA TRP A 9 6.23 -8.57 -0.79
C TRP A 9 7.63 -9.08 -1.09
N VAL A 10 8.40 -9.35 -0.04
CA VAL A 10 9.70 -10.01 -0.10
C VAL A 10 9.70 -11.15 0.89
N ALA A 11 10.16 -12.33 0.49
CA ALA A 11 10.31 -13.46 1.41
C ALA A 11 11.68 -14.14 1.26
N PHE A 12 12.11 -14.79 2.33
CA PHE A 12 13.38 -15.53 2.38
C PHE A 12 13.07 -17.01 2.58
N ALA A 13 13.22 -17.78 1.50
CA ALA A 13 12.96 -19.21 1.52
C ALA A 13 14.07 -19.98 2.25
N ASP A 14 13.77 -21.22 2.63
CA ASP A 14 14.66 -22.02 3.46
C ASP A 14 15.95 -22.45 2.76
N ASP A 15 15.94 -22.51 1.43
CA ASP A 15 17.10 -22.79 0.58
C ASP A 15 17.99 -21.55 0.36
N GLY A 16 17.64 -20.42 0.97
CA GLY A 16 18.33 -19.14 0.84
C GLY A 16 17.87 -18.30 -0.36
N ALA A 17 16.88 -18.75 -1.14
CA ALA A 17 16.32 -17.96 -2.23
C ALA A 17 15.55 -16.74 -1.70
N VAL A 18 15.68 -15.62 -2.41
CA VAL A 18 14.87 -14.42 -2.18
C VAL A 18 13.69 -14.46 -3.14
N LEU A 19 12.48 -14.53 -2.57
CA LEU A 19 11.24 -14.46 -3.32
C LEU A 19 10.72 -13.02 -3.28
N VAL A 20 10.12 -12.56 -4.39
CA VAL A 20 9.55 -11.22 -4.51
C VAL A 20 8.23 -11.29 -5.26
N GLY A 21 7.27 -10.44 -4.89
CA GLY A 21 5.98 -10.39 -5.56
C GLY A 21 5.06 -11.51 -5.12
N GLU A 22 4.43 -12.18 -6.10
CA GLU A 22 3.47 -13.24 -5.81
C GLU A 22 4.07 -14.45 -5.11
N ASP A 23 5.30 -14.83 -5.46
CA ASP A 23 6.00 -15.94 -4.82
C ASP A 23 6.24 -15.66 -3.33
N ALA A 24 6.59 -14.42 -2.99
CA ALA A 24 6.75 -13.99 -1.61
C ALA A 24 5.42 -13.96 -0.85
N ARG A 25 4.34 -13.50 -1.49
CA ARG A 25 3.00 -13.50 -0.90
C ARG A 25 2.51 -14.93 -0.64
N ASN A 26 2.71 -15.85 -1.58
CA ASN A 26 2.33 -17.25 -1.43
C ASN A 26 3.16 -17.94 -0.33
N HIS A 27 4.43 -17.58 -0.20
CA HIS A 27 5.30 -18.10 0.86
C HIS A 27 4.81 -17.70 2.26
N ALA A 28 4.14 -16.55 2.40
CA ALA A 28 3.62 -16.08 3.68
C ALA A 28 2.62 -17.04 4.34
N ALA A 29 1.86 -17.80 3.55
CA ALA A 29 0.93 -18.81 4.06
C ALA A 29 1.66 -20.01 4.71
N VAL A 30 2.93 -20.22 4.37
CA VAL A 30 3.77 -21.31 4.91
C VAL A 30 4.65 -20.79 6.05
N ASN A 31 5.26 -19.63 5.88
CA ASN A 31 6.15 -19.02 6.88
C ASN A 31 5.91 -17.49 6.97
N PRO A 32 4.93 -17.03 7.77
CA PRO A 32 4.58 -15.62 7.89
C PRO A 32 5.73 -14.73 8.40
N GLN A 33 6.64 -15.27 9.21
CA GLN A 33 7.76 -14.51 9.77
C GLN A 33 8.88 -14.25 8.76
N ALA A 34 8.94 -15.05 7.69
CA ALA A 34 9.93 -14.91 6.62
C ALA A 34 9.42 -14.07 5.44
N ALA A 35 8.14 -13.69 5.41
CA ALA A 35 7.52 -12.89 4.37
C ALA A 35 7.15 -11.49 4.88
N ILE A 36 7.57 -10.46 4.13
CA ILE A 36 7.60 -9.08 4.59
C ILE A 36 6.84 -8.22 3.58
N SER A 37 5.87 -7.44 4.06
CA SER A 37 5.09 -6.50 3.26
C SER A 37 4.72 -5.26 4.07
N GLY A 38 4.35 -4.17 3.41
CA GLY A 38 3.97 -2.93 4.12
C GLY A 38 5.15 -2.12 4.67
N PHE A 39 6.39 -2.52 4.36
CA PHE A 39 7.62 -1.85 4.80
C PHE A 39 7.83 -0.45 4.17
N LYS A 40 7.17 -0.12 3.04
CA LYS A 40 7.26 1.21 2.40
C LYS A 40 6.93 2.35 3.39
N ARG A 41 6.06 2.11 4.38
CA ARG A 41 5.69 3.08 5.42
C ARG A 41 6.91 3.60 6.19
N LEU A 42 7.95 2.79 6.31
CA LEU A 42 9.18 3.07 7.07
C LEU A 42 10.31 3.65 6.21
N LEU A 43 10.11 3.79 4.89
CA LEU A 43 11.14 4.26 3.97
C LEU A 43 11.57 5.68 4.35
N GLY A 44 12.87 5.89 4.53
CA GLY A 44 13.44 7.20 4.89
C GLY A 44 13.17 7.67 6.32
N LYS A 45 12.54 6.85 7.17
CA LYS A 45 12.30 7.21 8.58
C LYS A 45 13.58 7.09 9.41
N ARG A 46 13.85 8.11 10.21
CA ARG A 46 15.00 8.26 11.10
C ARG A 46 14.54 8.17 12.55
N LEU A 47 14.91 7.09 13.23
CA LEU A 47 14.59 6.82 14.62
C LEU A 47 15.21 7.81 15.61
N THR A 48 16.12 8.68 15.14
CA THR A 48 16.63 9.83 15.90
C THR A 48 15.62 10.98 16.01
N ARG A 49 14.56 11.00 15.21
CA ARG A 49 13.47 11.98 15.28
C ARG A 49 12.31 11.37 16.07
N VAL A 50 11.87 12.04 17.13
CA VAL A 50 10.86 11.52 18.08
C VAL A 50 9.59 11.08 17.36
N PHE A 51 8.99 11.94 16.53
CA PHE A 51 7.77 11.61 15.79
C PHE A 51 7.93 10.41 14.84
N GLU A 52 9.11 10.24 14.22
CA GLU A 52 9.37 9.12 13.31
C GLU A 52 9.64 7.81 14.06
N ARG A 53 10.21 7.89 15.27
CA ARG A 53 10.32 6.75 16.19
C ARG A 53 8.95 6.31 16.68
N GLU A 54 8.12 7.23 17.16
CA GLU A 54 6.74 6.94 17.60
C GLU A 54 5.93 6.34 16.44
N PHE A 55 6.10 6.88 15.24
CA PHE A 55 5.52 6.31 14.03
C PHE A 55 5.99 4.86 13.78
N ALA A 56 7.29 4.60 13.87
CA ALA A 56 7.85 3.27 13.65
C ALA A 56 7.39 2.25 14.71
N GLU A 57 7.25 2.65 15.98
CA GLU A 57 6.67 1.82 17.04
C GLU A 57 5.21 1.46 16.74
N ARG A 58 4.39 2.44 16.31
CA ARG A 58 3.01 2.17 15.91
C ARG A 58 2.92 1.24 14.68
N VAL A 59 3.83 1.39 13.72
CA VAL A 59 3.94 0.46 12.58
C VAL A 59 4.28 -0.95 13.06
N LYS A 60 5.23 -1.08 13.99
CA LYS A 60 5.64 -2.35 14.60
C LYS A 60 4.53 -3.07 15.36
N GLU A 61 3.61 -2.35 15.99
CA GLU A 61 2.43 -2.94 16.66
C GLU A 61 1.44 -3.59 15.69
N ASN A 62 1.45 -3.19 14.41
CA ASN A 62 0.44 -3.57 13.43
C ASN A 62 0.96 -4.52 12.33
N LEU A 63 2.20 -5.01 12.45
CA LEU A 63 2.83 -5.88 11.45
C LEU A 63 3.16 -7.27 12.02
N PRO A 64 3.08 -8.33 11.20
CA PRO A 64 3.30 -9.69 11.67
C PRO A 64 4.78 -10.05 11.89
N TYR A 65 5.70 -9.15 11.57
CA TYR A 65 7.15 -9.37 11.65
C TYR A 65 7.81 -8.34 12.58
N LYS A 66 9.01 -8.67 13.05
CA LYS A 66 9.75 -7.86 14.02
C LYS A 66 10.47 -6.69 13.34
N ILE A 67 10.40 -5.52 13.96
CA ILE A 67 11.16 -4.33 13.57
C ILE A 67 12.06 -3.93 14.75
N ASP A 68 13.36 -3.80 14.48
CA ASP A 68 14.31 -3.19 15.40
C ASP A 68 14.24 -1.67 15.26
N VAL A 69 13.90 -1.03 16.36
CA VAL A 69 13.77 0.42 16.51
C VAL A 69 14.65 0.98 17.62
N ASP A 70 15.43 0.14 18.30
CA ASP A 70 16.09 0.52 19.56
C ASP A 70 17.53 0.97 19.36
N LYS A 71 18.23 0.46 18.35
CA LYS A 71 19.70 0.51 18.30
C LYS A 71 20.32 1.34 17.19
N ASP A 72 19.55 1.74 16.19
CA ASP A 72 20.08 2.36 14.98
C ASP A 72 19.38 3.69 14.66
N VAL A 73 19.97 4.45 13.73
CA VAL A 73 19.39 5.66 13.14
C VAL A 73 18.20 5.33 12.26
N TRP A 74 18.17 4.15 11.62
CA TRP A 74 17.14 3.71 10.69
C TRP A 74 16.43 2.45 11.18
N PRO A 75 15.12 2.28 10.92
CA PRO A 75 14.40 1.05 11.26
C PRO A 75 14.93 -0.13 10.45
N HIS A 76 15.12 -1.26 11.12
CA HIS A 76 15.53 -2.51 10.49
C HIS A 76 14.47 -3.58 10.68
N ILE A 77 14.21 -4.37 9.64
CA ILE A 77 13.31 -5.51 9.71
C ILE A 77 14.13 -6.74 10.08
N GLN A 78 13.71 -7.44 11.14
CA GLN A 78 14.31 -8.68 11.58
C GLN A 78 13.71 -9.84 10.80
N VAL A 79 14.57 -10.57 10.09
CA VAL A 79 14.19 -11.78 9.36
C VAL A 79 14.94 -12.95 9.96
N THR A 80 14.21 -13.97 10.39
CA THR A 80 14.81 -15.24 10.77
C THR A 80 14.92 -16.12 9.54
N THR A 81 16.13 -16.46 9.13
CA THR A 81 16.37 -17.43 8.05
C THR A 81 16.21 -18.87 8.57
N SER A 82 16.05 -19.83 7.66
CA SER A 82 15.86 -21.26 7.98
C SER A 82 16.95 -21.88 8.85
N ASP A 83 18.17 -21.36 8.76
CA ASP A 83 19.32 -21.72 9.59
C ASP A 83 19.24 -21.17 11.03
N GLY A 84 18.16 -20.46 11.37
CA GLY A 84 17.94 -19.83 12.66
C GLY A 84 18.69 -18.51 12.85
N ALA A 85 19.43 -18.03 11.84
CA ALA A 85 20.11 -16.74 11.91
C ALA A 85 19.11 -15.59 11.80
N VAL A 86 19.24 -14.59 12.67
CA VAL A 86 18.47 -13.35 12.59
C VAL A 86 19.26 -12.33 11.77
N ARG A 87 18.68 -11.90 10.66
CA ARG A 87 19.24 -10.87 9.77
C ARG A 87 18.48 -9.57 9.97
N LEU A 88 19.21 -8.46 10.06
CA LEU A 88 18.65 -7.11 10.04
C LEU A 88 18.70 -6.59 8.61
N LEU A 89 17.54 -6.25 8.06
CA LEU A 89 17.42 -5.71 6.71
C LEU A 89 16.91 -4.27 6.77
N GLY A 90 17.66 -3.36 6.16
CA GLY A 90 17.20 -1.99 5.93
C GLY A 90 16.01 -1.95 4.96
N VAL A 91 15.13 -0.97 5.14
CA VAL A 91 13.92 -0.79 4.34
C VAL A 91 14.25 -0.51 2.86
N GLU A 92 15.36 0.17 2.61
CA GLU A 92 15.86 0.48 1.27
C GLU A 92 16.29 -0.79 0.53
N LYS A 93 16.85 -1.78 1.25
CA LYS A 93 17.26 -3.06 0.66
C LYS A 93 16.04 -3.88 0.22
N LEU A 94 14.99 -3.90 1.02
CA LEU A 94 13.72 -4.55 0.66
C LEU A 94 13.05 -3.83 -0.50
N THR A 95 13.06 -2.50 -0.49
CA THR A 95 12.58 -1.68 -1.61
C THR A 95 13.36 -1.99 -2.90
N ALA A 96 14.69 -2.11 -2.81
CA ALA A 96 15.55 -2.46 -3.95
C ALA A 96 15.22 -3.83 -4.55
N MET A 97 14.88 -4.83 -3.71
CA MET A 97 14.47 -6.15 -4.19
C MET A 97 13.18 -6.09 -5.02
N VAL A 98 12.20 -5.29 -4.58
CA VAL A 98 10.96 -5.07 -5.34
C VAL A 98 11.23 -4.31 -6.65
N VAL A 99 12.03 -3.24 -6.59
CA VAL A 99 12.40 -2.45 -7.78
C VAL A 99 13.21 -3.29 -8.78
N ALA A 100 14.12 -4.14 -8.31
CA ALA A 100 14.87 -5.06 -9.16
C ALA A 100 13.94 -6.05 -9.86
N LYS A 101 12.94 -6.61 -9.16
CA LYS A 101 11.95 -7.50 -9.77
C LYS A 101 11.10 -6.82 -10.85
N LEU A 102 10.72 -5.56 -10.61
CA LEU A 102 10.00 -4.74 -11.60
C LEU A 102 10.89 -4.46 -12.82
N LYS A 103 12.17 -4.12 -12.61
CA LYS A 103 13.15 -3.94 -13.67
C LYS A 103 13.32 -5.22 -14.50
N GLU A 104 13.54 -6.37 -13.87
CA GLU A 104 13.65 -7.67 -14.56
C GLU A 104 12.41 -7.96 -15.41
N THR A 105 11.22 -7.66 -14.88
CA THR A 105 9.94 -7.85 -15.59
C THR A 105 9.84 -6.93 -16.82
N ALA A 106 10.27 -5.67 -16.69
CA ALA A 106 10.31 -4.72 -17.79
C ALA A 106 11.36 -5.13 -18.85
N GLU A 107 12.55 -5.53 -18.45
CA GLU A 107 13.61 -6.01 -19.35
C GLU A 107 13.18 -7.26 -20.14
N ALA A 108 12.51 -8.20 -19.48
CA ALA A 108 11.95 -9.39 -20.12
C ALA A 108 10.90 -9.04 -21.19
N TYR A 109 10.13 -7.98 -20.98
CA TYR A 109 9.13 -7.49 -21.94
C TYR A 109 9.75 -6.72 -23.10
N LEU A 110 10.69 -5.82 -22.80
CA LEU A 110 11.33 -4.94 -23.77
C LEU A 110 12.40 -5.66 -24.61
N GLY A 111 12.95 -6.76 -24.11
CA GLY A 111 14.03 -7.51 -24.75
C GLY A 111 15.40 -6.82 -24.68
N HIS A 112 15.55 -5.78 -23.87
CA HIS A 112 16.81 -5.08 -23.64
C HIS A 112 16.93 -4.60 -22.19
N ARG A 113 18.15 -4.22 -21.80
CA ARG A 113 18.46 -3.71 -20.45
C ARG A 113 17.77 -2.36 -20.19
N VAL A 114 17.27 -2.16 -18.97
CA VAL A 114 16.71 -0.91 -18.48
C VAL A 114 17.71 -0.23 -17.54
N GLU A 115 18.11 0.99 -17.86
CA GLU A 115 19.17 1.72 -17.15
C GLU A 115 18.63 2.87 -16.28
N ALA A 116 17.38 3.29 -16.52
CA ALA A 116 16.79 4.48 -15.92
C ALA A 116 15.33 4.24 -15.53
N ALA A 117 14.87 4.91 -14.48
CA ALA A 117 13.47 4.89 -14.08
C ALA A 117 13.05 6.18 -13.36
N ILE A 118 11.75 6.45 -13.38
CA ILE A 118 11.11 7.40 -12.47
C ILE A 118 10.44 6.58 -11.37
N LEU A 119 10.79 6.84 -10.12
CA LEU A 119 10.10 6.27 -8.96
C LEU A 119 9.06 7.26 -8.46
N THR A 120 7.95 6.74 -7.95
CA THR A 120 6.93 7.56 -7.31
C THR A 120 6.91 7.31 -5.81
N LEU A 121 6.66 8.36 -5.02
CA LEU A 121 6.42 8.28 -3.58
C LEU A 121 5.15 9.07 -3.23
N PRO A 122 4.44 8.73 -2.13
CA PRO A 122 3.33 9.56 -1.65
C PRO A 122 3.78 11.00 -1.42
N GLN A 123 2.87 11.96 -1.53
CA GLN A 123 3.19 13.37 -1.28
C GLN A 123 3.73 13.59 0.15
N ALA A 124 3.23 12.82 1.12
CA ALA A 124 3.72 12.80 2.50
C ALA A 124 5.20 12.33 2.66
N PHE A 125 5.81 11.79 1.59
CA PHE A 125 7.20 11.29 1.54
C PHE A 125 8.10 12.21 0.70
N SER A 126 7.69 13.47 0.51
CA SER A 126 8.44 14.46 -0.28
C SER A 126 9.71 14.97 0.40
N ASP A 127 9.97 14.60 1.66
CA ASP A 127 11.16 15.00 2.40
C ASP A 127 12.46 14.38 1.83
N TYR A 128 13.59 15.05 2.10
CA TYR A 128 14.90 14.65 1.57
C TYR A 128 15.29 13.21 1.93
N ALA A 129 14.99 12.74 3.14
CA ALA A 129 15.43 11.42 3.60
C ALA A 129 14.67 10.30 2.85
N SER A 130 13.36 10.45 2.68
CA SER A 130 12.53 9.53 1.90
C SER A 130 12.97 9.45 0.42
N ARG A 131 13.30 10.60 -0.19
CA ARG A 131 13.80 10.67 -1.57
C ARG A 131 15.18 10.01 -1.72
N ASP A 132 16.10 10.30 -0.81
CA ASP A 132 17.45 9.69 -0.84
C ASP A 132 17.39 8.17 -0.65
N ALA A 133 16.53 7.69 0.26
CA ALA A 133 16.25 6.28 0.47
C ALA A 133 15.72 5.58 -0.80
N ALA A 134 14.79 6.23 -1.52
CA ALA A 134 14.29 5.72 -2.80
C ALA A 134 15.38 5.69 -3.89
N PHE A 135 16.21 6.73 -3.99
CA PHE A 135 17.34 6.73 -4.91
C PHE A 135 18.36 5.65 -4.59
N PHE A 136 18.66 5.44 -3.31
CA PHE A 136 19.55 4.38 -2.87
C PHE A 136 18.99 3.00 -3.22
N ALA A 137 17.71 2.76 -2.98
CA ALA A 137 17.03 1.52 -3.40
C ALA A 137 17.10 1.31 -4.92
N GLY A 138 16.89 2.38 -5.70
CA GLY A 138 17.04 2.38 -7.17
C GLY A 138 18.44 1.98 -7.64
N ARG A 139 19.48 2.57 -7.03
CA ARG A 139 20.89 2.22 -7.33
C ARG A 139 21.18 0.77 -6.97
N LEU A 140 20.69 0.29 -5.83
CA LEU A 140 20.84 -1.12 -5.43
C LEU A 140 20.14 -2.09 -6.40
N ALA A 141 19.05 -1.65 -7.05
CA ALA A 141 18.38 -2.40 -8.12
C ALA A 141 19.10 -2.29 -9.49
N GLY A 142 20.23 -1.58 -9.56
CA GLY A 142 21.03 -1.40 -10.77
C GLY A 142 20.43 -0.42 -11.78
N LEU A 143 19.75 0.63 -11.30
CA LEU A 143 19.29 1.76 -12.09
C LEU A 143 20.21 2.97 -11.83
N GLU A 144 20.65 3.64 -12.90
CA GLU A 144 21.67 4.69 -12.84
C GLU A 144 21.09 6.10 -12.95
N ALA A 145 20.12 6.32 -13.85
CA ALA A 145 19.45 7.61 -14.03
C ALA A 145 18.05 7.58 -13.42
N MET A 146 17.89 8.24 -12.28
CA MET A 146 16.67 8.17 -11.48
C MET A 146 16.08 9.56 -11.23
N ARG A 147 14.75 9.66 -11.27
CA ARG A 147 13.99 10.79 -10.72
C ARG A 147 12.95 10.26 -9.73
N VAL A 148 12.64 11.05 -8.71
CA VAL A 148 11.49 10.79 -7.82
C VAL A 148 10.42 11.83 -8.09
N LEU A 149 9.22 11.37 -8.39
CA LEU A 149 8.00 12.16 -8.59
C LEU A 149 7.03 11.85 -7.44
N SER A 150 6.13 12.78 -7.11
CA SER A 150 5.04 12.46 -6.19
C SER A 150 3.98 11.62 -6.92
N GLU A 151 3.40 10.65 -6.22
CA GLU A 151 2.31 9.82 -6.73
C GLU A 151 1.12 10.65 -7.23
N PRO A 152 0.62 11.67 -6.49
CA PRO A 152 -0.50 12.45 -7.00
C PRO A 152 -0.14 13.31 -8.21
N ALA A 153 1.07 13.85 -8.30
CA ALA A 153 1.49 14.56 -9.52
C ALA A 153 1.66 13.59 -10.71
N ALA A 154 2.15 12.36 -10.46
CA ALA A 154 2.21 11.33 -11.50
C ALA A 154 0.82 10.96 -12.02
N ALA A 155 -0.16 10.83 -11.12
CA ALA A 155 -1.55 10.55 -11.47
C ALA A 155 -2.17 11.72 -12.26
N ALA A 156 -2.03 12.95 -11.79
CA ALA A 156 -2.55 14.14 -12.49
C ALA A 156 -1.97 14.27 -13.91
N ASN A 157 -0.65 14.04 -14.07
CA ASN A 157 -0.01 14.00 -15.38
C ASN A 157 -0.54 12.85 -16.27
N ALA A 158 -0.78 11.67 -15.70
CA ALA A 158 -1.25 10.50 -16.46
C ALA A 158 -2.67 10.70 -17.03
N TYR A 159 -3.51 11.48 -16.35
CA TYR A 159 -4.85 11.83 -16.81
C TYR A 159 -4.91 13.08 -17.69
N ALA A 160 -3.75 13.66 -18.06
CA ALA A 160 -3.66 14.90 -18.83
C ALA A 160 -4.57 16.00 -18.25
N VAL A 161 -4.59 16.10 -16.91
CA VAL A 161 -5.49 17.02 -16.21
C VAL A 161 -5.18 18.45 -16.62
N ASP A 162 -3.93 18.77 -16.95
CA ASP A 162 -3.48 20.06 -17.46
C ASP A 162 -4.29 20.56 -18.67
N GLU A 163 -4.77 19.68 -19.56
CA GLU A 163 -5.63 20.08 -20.70
C GLU A 163 -7.03 20.57 -20.27
N HIS A 164 -7.43 20.23 -19.04
CA HIS A 164 -8.75 20.52 -18.46
C HIS A 164 -8.67 21.60 -17.36
N LEU A 165 -7.47 22.04 -16.99
CA LEU A 165 -7.26 23.08 -15.99
C LEU A 165 -7.36 24.47 -16.61
N ARG A 166 -7.95 25.40 -15.86
CA ARG A 166 -7.73 26.83 -16.07
C ARG A 166 -6.27 27.19 -15.79
N GLU A 167 -5.86 28.41 -16.16
CA GLU A 167 -4.57 28.96 -15.72
C GLU A 167 -4.52 28.97 -14.18
N GLU A 168 -3.45 28.38 -13.61
CA GLU A 168 -3.32 28.10 -12.17
C GLU A 168 -4.46 27.23 -11.59
N GLY A 169 -5.01 26.32 -12.40
CA GLY A 169 -6.08 25.41 -11.98
C GLY A 169 -5.65 24.40 -10.92
N ASN A 170 -6.63 23.96 -10.12
CA ASN A 170 -6.41 23.06 -8.99
C ASN A 170 -7.04 21.70 -9.23
N VAL A 171 -6.30 20.64 -8.88
CA VAL A 171 -6.76 19.26 -8.94
C VAL A 171 -6.77 18.64 -7.55
N VAL A 172 -7.83 17.93 -7.21
CA VAL A 172 -7.83 17.00 -6.08
C VAL A 172 -7.40 15.64 -6.59
N VAL A 173 -6.38 15.06 -5.98
CA VAL A 173 -6.02 13.66 -6.19
C VAL A 173 -6.29 12.89 -4.90
N LEU A 174 -7.23 11.96 -4.97
CA LEU A 174 -7.49 10.98 -3.93
C LEU A 174 -6.81 9.66 -4.31
N HIS A 175 -5.94 9.16 -3.45
CA HIS A 175 -5.29 7.86 -3.62
C HIS A 175 -5.58 6.97 -2.42
N VAL A 176 -6.47 5.98 -2.57
CA VAL A 176 -6.72 4.95 -1.55
C VAL A 176 -6.05 3.65 -1.97
N GLY A 177 -4.82 3.46 -1.51
CA GLY A 177 -4.00 2.29 -1.82
C GLY A 177 -4.38 1.05 -1.00
N GLY A 178 -3.51 0.04 -1.04
CA GLY A 178 -3.72 -1.21 -0.31
C GLY A 178 -3.71 -1.06 1.22
N GLY A 179 -2.95 -0.09 1.76
CA GLY A 179 -2.90 0.13 3.21
C GLY A 179 -2.42 1.51 3.62
N THR A 180 -2.43 2.46 2.69
CA THR A 180 -2.24 3.89 2.94
C THR A 180 -3.24 4.65 2.09
N ALA A 181 -3.73 5.78 2.58
CA ALA A 181 -4.63 6.65 1.87
C ALA A 181 -4.10 8.09 1.91
N GLU A 182 -4.25 8.83 0.82
CA GLU A 182 -3.78 10.21 0.69
C GLU A 182 -4.80 11.00 -0.11
N ALA A 183 -5.14 12.20 0.35
CA ALA A 183 -5.81 13.21 -0.46
C ALA A 183 -4.86 14.41 -0.59
N SER A 184 -4.60 14.84 -1.82
CA SER A 184 -3.76 15.99 -2.12
C SER A 184 -4.52 16.98 -2.99
N VAL A 185 -4.44 18.27 -2.66
CA VAL A 185 -4.82 19.37 -3.56
C VAL A 185 -3.56 19.88 -4.21
N LEU A 186 -3.48 19.80 -5.53
CA LEU A 186 -2.34 20.29 -6.31
C LEU A 186 -2.75 21.45 -7.20
N THR A 187 -1.87 22.40 -7.43
CA THR A 187 -2.01 23.45 -8.43
C THR A 187 -0.92 23.32 -9.49
N LEU A 188 -1.23 23.68 -10.74
CA LEU A 188 -0.25 23.67 -11.82
C LEU A 188 0.38 25.06 -11.98
N VAL A 189 1.67 25.18 -11.65
CA VAL A 189 2.45 26.41 -11.76
C VAL A 189 3.64 26.15 -12.67
N ASP A 190 3.79 26.93 -13.75
CA ASP A 190 4.89 26.81 -14.72
C ASP A 190 5.14 25.38 -15.24
N GLY A 191 4.06 24.60 -15.40
CA GLY A 191 4.13 23.20 -15.88
C GLY A 191 4.57 22.18 -14.83
N ALA A 192 4.60 22.55 -13.55
CA ALA A 192 4.85 21.66 -12.42
C ALA A 192 3.70 21.68 -11.41
N TYR A 193 3.37 20.53 -10.86
CA TYR A 193 2.37 20.44 -9.80
C TYR A 193 2.99 20.77 -8.44
N GLU A 194 2.39 21.74 -7.74
CA GLU A 194 2.72 22.10 -6.36
C GLU A 194 1.56 21.73 -5.42
N ALA A 195 1.88 21.27 -4.21
CA ALA A 195 0.86 20.85 -3.25
C ALA A 195 0.39 22.04 -2.40
N LEU A 196 -0.93 22.28 -2.41
CA LEU A 196 -1.60 23.29 -1.59
C LEU A 196 -2.16 22.73 -0.29
N GLY A 197 -2.57 21.47 -0.30
CA GLY A 197 -3.14 20.80 0.87
C GLY A 197 -2.94 19.29 0.80
N LEU A 198 -2.76 18.67 1.96
CA LEU A 198 -2.46 17.25 2.07
C LEU A 198 -3.07 16.66 3.34
N GLU A 199 -3.83 15.59 3.21
CA GLU A 199 -4.15 14.70 4.33
C GLU A 199 -3.70 13.28 3.99
N TYR A 200 -2.98 12.64 4.91
CA TYR A 200 -2.39 11.33 4.71
C TYR A 200 -2.69 10.41 5.89
N ASP A 201 -3.28 9.24 5.61
CA ASP A 201 -3.45 8.16 6.56
C ASP A 201 -2.53 6.96 6.23
N PRO A 202 -1.47 6.75 7.02
CA PRO A 202 -0.52 5.65 6.83
C PRO A 202 -1.04 4.25 7.20
N PHE A 203 -2.22 4.14 7.81
CA PHE A 203 -2.77 2.91 8.38
C PHE A 203 -4.17 2.61 7.85
N PHE A 204 -4.54 3.19 6.71
CA PHE A 204 -5.86 3.00 6.12
C PHE A 204 -5.76 2.67 4.63
N GLY A 205 -6.49 1.66 4.16
CA GLY A 205 -6.62 1.37 2.74
C GLY A 205 -7.48 0.13 2.47
N GLY A 206 -7.27 -0.47 1.30
CA GLY A 206 -8.05 -1.62 0.85
C GLY A 206 -8.00 -2.84 1.78
N GLN A 207 -6.93 -3.01 2.56
CA GLN A 207 -6.78 -4.09 3.55
C GLN A 207 -7.75 -3.95 4.73
N ASP A 208 -8.12 -2.73 5.12
CA ASP A 208 -9.11 -2.50 6.17
C ASP A 208 -10.50 -2.91 5.69
N LEU A 209 -10.81 -2.64 4.41
CA LEU A 209 -12.04 -3.10 3.77
C LEU A 209 -12.10 -4.63 3.73
N ASP A 210 -10.98 -5.29 3.37
CA ASP A 210 -10.88 -6.75 3.40
C ASP A 210 -11.13 -7.30 4.80
N ARG A 211 -10.60 -6.65 5.84
CA ARG A 211 -10.78 -7.05 7.23
C ARG A 211 -12.25 -7.03 7.65
N ARG A 212 -13.03 -6.02 7.27
CA ARG A 212 -14.49 -5.97 7.58
C ARG A 212 -15.25 -7.14 6.98
N ILE A 213 -14.92 -7.50 5.74
CA ILE A 213 -15.53 -8.65 5.06
C ILE A 213 -15.10 -9.95 5.76
N VAL A 214 -13.81 -10.10 6.11
CA VAL A 214 -13.30 -11.26 6.84
C VAL A 214 -14.02 -11.41 8.19
N ASP A 215 -14.12 -10.35 8.99
CA ASP A 215 -14.75 -10.39 10.31
C ASP A 215 -16.24 -10.79 10.20
N HIS A 216 -16.95 -10.29 9.18
CA HIS A 216 -18.31 -10.72 8.86
C HIS A 216 -18.40 -12.23 8.58
N PHE A 217 -17.53 -12.77 7.71
CA PHE A 217 -17.54 -14.19 7.36
C PHE A 217 -17.05 -15.09 8.49
N VAL A 218 -16.13 -14.65 9.35
CA VAL A 218 -15.76 -15.37 10.59
C VAL A 218 -16.98 -15.53 11.49
N GLY A 219 -17.78 -14.46 11.67
CA GLY A 219 -19.04 -14.50 12.40
C GLY A 219 -20.06 -15.47 11.77
N LEU A 220 -20.18 -15.43 10.44
CA LEU A 220 -21.07 -16.34 9.70
C LEU A 220 -20.66 -17.81 9.86
N VAL A 221 -19.37 -18.13 9.75
CA VAL A 221 -18.84 -19.49 9.96
C VAL A 221 -19.12 -19.97 11.39
N ARG A 222 -18.91 -19.10 12.39
CA ARG A 222 -19.23 -19.42 13.79
C ARG A 222 -20.72 -19.71 13.96
N ASN A 223 -21.59 -18.94 13.33
CA ASN A 223 -23.04 -19.08 13.46
C ASN A 223 -23.60 -20.30 12.70
N LYS A 224 -23.15 -20.56 11.46
CA LYS A 224 -23.68 -21.66 10.63
C LYS A 224 -23.03 -23.01 10.91
N HIS A 225 -21.74 -23.03 11.24
CA HIS A 225 -20.96 -24.28 11.38
C HIS A 225 -20.51 -24.54 12.81
N GLY A 226 -20.72 -23.61 13.75
CA GLY A 226 -20.27 -23.76 15.14
C GLY A 226 -18.74 -23.80 15.29
N LYS A 227 -18.01 -23.26 14.31
CA LYS A 227 -16.54 -23.28 14.26
C LYS A 227 -15.99 -21.87 14.36
N ASP A 228 -15.03 -21.67 15.24
CA ASP A 228 -14.29 -20.41 15.35
C ASP A 228 -12.91 -20.56 14.69
N ILE A 229 -12.73 -19.89 13.56
CA ILE A 229 -11.48 -19.94 12.78
C ILE A 229 -10.51 -18.81 13.14
N SER A 230 -10.87 -17.92 14.08
CA SER A 230 -10.07 -16.72 14.37
C SER A 230 -8.63 -17.00 14.82
N ASN A 231 -8.37 -18.19 15.37
CA ASN A 231 -7.03 -18.63 15.81
C ASN A 231 -6.36 -19.61 14.82
N ASP A 232 -7.00 -19.91 13.68
CA ASP A 232 -6.43 -20.76 12.63
C ASP A 232 -5.86 -19.86 11.52
N GLY A 233 -4.55 -19.65 11.54
CA GLY A 233 -3.85 -18.80 10.58
C GLY A 233 -4.06 -19.23 9.13
N ALA A 234 -4.06 -20.55 8.85
CA ALA A 234 -4.23 -21.06 7.50
C ALA A 234 -5.67 -20.85 6.99
N ALA A 235 -6.67 -21.08 7.85
CA ALA A 235 -8.07 -20.80 7.51
C ALA A 235 -8.32 -19.30 7.28
N MET A 236 -7.75 -18.46 8.15
CA MET A 236 -7.87 -16.99 8.05
C MET A 236 -7.23 -16.45 6.76
N ASP A 237 -6.10 -16.99 6.33
CA ASP A 237 -5.43 -16.55 5.09
C ASP A 237 -6.19 -16.97 3.83
N LYS A 238 -6.74 -18.19 3.82
CA LYS A 238 -7.65 -18.64 2.75
C LYS A 238 -8.88 -17.72 2.65
N LEU A 239 -9.51 -17.42 3.79
CA LEU A 239 -10.67 -16.55 3.85
C LEU A 239 -10.33 -15.12 3.38
N ARG A 240 -9.21 -14.55 3.86
CA ARG A 240 -8.74 -13.22 3.44
C ARG A 240 -8.55 -13.11 1.93
N THR A 241 -7.93 -14.12 1.32
CA THR A 241 -7.73 -14.18 -0.14
C THR A 241 -9.06 -14.22 -0.89
N ALA A 242 -10.03 -14.99 -0.40
CA ALA A 242 -11.37 -15.07 -1.00
C ALA A 242 -12.15 -13.75 -0.83
N CYS A 243 -12.07 -13.11 0.33
CA CYS A 243 -12.68 -11.80 0.60
C CYS A 243 -12.09 -10.70 -0.29
N GLU A 244 -10.76 -10.63 -0.45
CA GLU A 244 -10.12 -9.65 -1.34
C GLU A 244 -10.59 -9.83 -2.79
N ARG A 245 -10.73 -11.08 -3.24
CA ARG A 245 -11.26 -11.40 -4.59
C ARG A 245 -12.73 -10.97 -4.73
N ALA A 246 -13.56 -11.22 -3.71
CA ALA A 246 -14.96 -10.79 -3.71
C ALA A 246 -15.07 -9.26 -3.75
N LYS A 247 -14.31 -8.54 -2.90
CA LYS A 247 -14.22 -7.07 -2.92
C LYS A 247 -13.90 -6.53 -4.33
N LYS A 248 -12.87 -7.09 -4.98
CA LYS A 248 -12.48 -6.71 -6.35
C LYS A 248 -13.58 -6.97 -7.38
N THR A 249 -14.34 -8.06 -7.20
CA THR A 249 -15.48 -8.39 -8.08
C THR A 249 -16.62 -7.38 -7.90
N LEU A 250 -16.90 -6.98 -6.66
CA LEU A 250 -17.93 -6.01 -6.32
C LEU A 250 -17.67 -4.59 -6.86
N SER A 251 -16.43 -4.27 -7.26
CA SER A 251 -16.11 -3.02 -7.96
C SER A 251 -16.80 -2.90 -9.33
N HIS A 252 -17.24 -4.01 -9.92
CA HIS A 252 -17.90 -4.02 -11.23
C HIS A 252 -19.22 -4.82 -11.27
N GLN A 253 -19.52 -5.58 -10.22
CA GLN A 253 -20.73 -6.39 -10.09
C GLN A 253 -21.49 -6.06 -8.81
N ASP A 254 -22.80 -6.26 -8.79
CA ASP A 254 -23.64 -5.97 -7.61
C ASP A 254 -23.63 -7.10 -6.58
N ASP A 255 -23.13 -8.29 -6.97
CA ASP A 255 -22.97 -9.44 -6.11
C ASP A 255 -21.67 -10.20 -6.42
N ALA A 256 -21.17 -10.92 -5.42
CA ALA A 256 -20.05 -11.82 -5.51
C ALA A 256 -20.28 -13.03 -4.58
N ARG A 257 -19.49 -14.08 -4.75
CA ARG A 257 -19.53 -15.25 -3.87
C ARG A 257 -18.17 -15.49 -3.23
N VAL A 258 -18.13 -15.53 -1.90
CA VAL A 258 -16.95 -15.93 -1.13
C VAL A 258 -16.93 -17.45 -1.05
N THR A 259 -15.97 -18.05 -1.75
CA THR A 259 -15.82 -19.51 -1.85
C THR A 259 -14.45 -19.94 -1.35
N VAL A 260 -14.43 -20.86 -0.37
CA VAL A 260 -13.21 -21.47 0.18
C VAL A 260 -13.45 -22.96 0.40
N GLU A 261 -12.68 -23.79 -0.28
CA GLU A 261 -12.67 -25.23 -0.07
C GLU A 261 -11.84 -25.61 1.17
N SER A 262 -12.36 -26.56 1.96
CA SER A 262 -11.72 -27.05 3.18
C SER A 262 -11.20 -25.91 4.05
N LEU A 263 -12.11 -24.99 4.42
CA LEU A 263 -11.81 -23.82 5.23
C LEU A 263 -11.30 -24.26 6.61
N VAL A 264 -12.05 -25.12 7.30
CA VAL A 264 -11.68 -25.69 8.61
C VAL A 264 -12.35 -27.05 8.79
N ASP A 265 -11.61 -28.06 9.26
CA ASP A 265 -12.15 -29.41 9.55
C ASP A 265 -13.01 -30.03 8.42
N GLY A 266 -12.66 -29.79 7.15
CA GLY A 266 -13.42 -30.27 5.98
C GLY A 266 -14.71 -29.50 5.68
N VAL A 267 -14.98 -28.39 6.37
CA VAL A 267 -16.08 -27.47 6.05
C VAL A 267 -15.69 -26.60 4.86
N ASP A 268 -16.51 -26.63 3.82
CA ASP A 268 -16.44 -25.68 2.71
C ASP A 268 -17.29 -24.44 3.01
N LEU A 269 -16.80 -23.27 2.60
CA LEU A 269 -17.54 -22.01 2.65
C LEU A 269 -17.93 -21.61 1.23
N ALA A 270 -19.20 -21.29 1.00
CA ALA A 270 -19.68 -20.81 -0.28
C ALA A 270 -20.90 -19.90 -0.08
N GLU A 271 -20.66 -18.63 0.22
CA GLU A 271 -21.67 -17.68 0.67
C GLU A 271 -21.71 -16.42 -0.22
N PRO A 272 -22.89 -15.84 -0.48
CA PRO A 272 -23.00 -14.61 -1.25
C PRO A 272 -22.52 -13.40 -0.43
N LEU A 273 -22.08 -12.36 -1.12
CA LEU A 273 -21.83 -11.02 -0.60
C LEU A 273 -22.34 -10.03 -1.65
N THR A 274 -23.31 -9.19 -1.29
CA THR A 274 -23.80 -8.12 -2.17
C THR A 274 -22.96 -6.86 -2.02
N ARG A 275 -22.97 -5.99 -3.04
CA ARG A 275 -22.34 -4.66 -2.97
C ARG A 275 -22.94 -3.83 -1.83
N ALA A 276 -24.26 -3.90 -1.62
CA ALA A 276 -24.93 -3.17 -0.54
C ALA A 276 -24.45 -3.63 0.85
N GLU A 277 -24.32 -4.92 1.10
CA GLU A 277 -23.76 -5.44 2.36
C GLU A 277 -22.30 -5.04 2.53
N PHE A 278 -21.49 -5.11 1.46
CA PHE A 278 -20.12 -4.63 1.48
C PHE A 278 -20.05 -3.13 1.84
N GLU A 279 -20.92 -2.31 1.28
CA GLU A 279 -20.97 -0.89 1.55
C GLU A 279 -21.41 -0.58 2.98
N GLU A 280 -22.38 -1.32 3.51
CA GLU A 280 -22.83 -1.22 4.90
C GLU A 280 -21.71 -1.59 5.88
N LEU A 281 -20.99 -2.70 5.64
CA LEU A 281 -19.87 -3.16 6.48
C LEU A 281 -18.71 -2.15 6.56
N ASN A 282 -18.61 -1.26 5.58
CA ASN A 282 -17.50 -0.32 5.40
C ASN A 282 -17.93 1.14 5.44
N HIS A 283 -19.17 1.43 5.82
CA HIS A 283 -19.74 2.78 5.73
C HIS A 283 -18.89 3.84 6.44
N ASP A 284 -18.44 3.54 7.66
CA ASP A 284 -17.57 4.43 8.44
C ASP A 284 -16.20 4.63 7.79
N LEU A 285 -15.65 3.59 7.14
CA LEU A 285 -14.39 3.68 6.40
C LEU A 285 -14.53 4.54 5.13
N PHE A 286 -15.70 4.54 4.49
CA PHE A 286 -15.96 5.45 3.37
C PHE A 286 -16.13 6.89 3.81
N LEU A 287 -16.78 7.14 4.95
CA LEU A 287 -16.83 8.48 5.54
C LEU A 287 -15.43 9.00 5.86
N LYS A 288 -14.54 8.12 6.35
CA LYS A 288 -13.13 8.47 6.58
C LYS A 288 -12.41 8.90 5.30
N VAL A 289 -12.73 8.31 4.13
CA VAL A 289 -12.19 8.77 2.83
C VAL A 289 -12.63 10.21 2.53
N VAL A 290 -13.89 10.54 2.79
CA VAL A 290 -14.42 11.90 2.62
C VAL A 290 -13.70 12.88 3.54
N GLU A 291 -13.47 12.50 4.80
CA GLU A 291 -12.72 13.33 5.76
C GLU A 291 -11.28 13.64 5.29
N LEU A 292 -10.62 12.70 4.59
CA LEU A 292 -9.29 12.98 4.01
C LEU A 292 -9.36 14.12 3.00
N VAL A 293 -10.35 14.07 2.10
CA VAL A 293 -10.54 15.10 1.06
C VAL A 293 -10.90 16.44 1.71
N ASP A 294 -11.84 16.44 2.65
CA ASP A 294 -12.29 17.67 3.33
C ASP A 294 -11.14 18.40 4.02
N LYS A 295 -10.25 17.66 4.70
CA LYS A 295 -9.07 18.24 5.34
C LYS A 295 -8.04 18.76 4.36
N ALA A 296 -7.75 18.01 3.28
CA ALA A 296 -6.82 18.47 2.25
C ALA A 296 -7.33 19.75 1.57
N VAL A 297 -8.64 19.81 1.26
CA VAL A 297 -9.30 21.01 0.71
C VAL A 297 -9.28 22.16 1.72
N SER A 298 -9.52 21.91 3.00
CA SER A 298 -9.44 22.95 4.04
C SER A 298 -8.05 23.57 4.13
N GLN A 299 -6.98 22.75 4.12
CA GLN A 299 -5.60 23.26 4.12
C GLN A 299 -5.29 24.10 2.87
N ALA A 300 -5.78 23.67 1.70
CA ALA A 300 -5.62 24.44 0.47
C ALA A 300 -6.36 25.78 0.51
N ARG A 301 -7.52 25.87 1.17
CA ARG A 301 -8.22 27.15 1.39
C ARG A 301 -7.41 28.10 2.27
N ASP A 302 -6.80 27.57 3.34
CA ASP A 302 -5.97 28.37 4.24
C ASP A 302 -4.75 28.96 3.51
N TYR A 303 -4.21 28.25 2.51
CA TYR A 303 -3.11 28.73 1.68
C TYR A 303 -3.45 30.02 0.91
N TYR A 304 -4.66 30.13 0.36
CA TYR A 304 -5.09 31.30 -0.41
C TYR A 304 -5.43 32.53 0.44
N MET A 305 -5.36 32.45 1.78
CA MET A 305 -5.65 33.53 2.74
C MET A 305 -7.04 34.20 2.60
N ASP A 306 -7.89 33.77 1.67
CA ASP A 306 -9.30 34.10 1.51
C ASP A 306 -10.03 32.93 0.81
N SER A 307 -11.12 32.44 1.40
CA SER A 307 -11.69 31.11 1.06
C SER A 307 -12.47 31.05 -0.25
N ASP A 308 -12.80 32.19 -0.83
CA ASP A 308 -13.66 32.30 -2.02
C ASP A 308 -12.90 32.08 -3.34
N GLU A 309 -11.56 31.97 -3.30
CA GLU A 309 -10.72 31.79 -4.49
C GLU A 309 -10.39 30.33 -4.84
N LEU A 310 -10.57 29.39 -3.91
CA LEU A 310 -10.29 27.97 -4.20
C LEU A 310 -11.38 27.37 -5.08
N VAL A 311 -11.11 27.30 -6.37
CA VAL A 311 -11.86 26.51 -7.34
C VAL A 311 -11.11 25.19 -7.59
N ILE A 312 -11.78 24.06 -7.39
CA ILE A 312 -11.30 22.74 -7.81
C ILE A 312 -11.81 22.49 -9.22
N ASP A 313 -10.89 22.33 -10.16
CA ASP A 313 -11.18 22.17 -11.58
C ASP A 313 -11.41 20.69 -11.93
N GLU A 314 -10.64 19.79 -11.32
CA GLU A 314 -10.69 18.35 -11.62
C GLU A 314 -10.48 17.48 -10.36
N VAL A 315 -10.99 16.24 -10.41
CA VAL A 315 -10.80 15.24 -9.37
C VAL A 315 -10.28 13.94 -9.97
N VAL A 316 -9.13 13.48 -9.48
CA VAL A 316 -8.53 12.18 -9.82
C VAL A 316 -8.72 11.22 -8.65
N LEU A 317 -9.22 10.00 -8.92
CA LEU A 317 -9.49 8.94 -7.95
C LEU A 317 -8.60 7.70 -8.17
#